data_AF-A0A412A057-F1
#
_entry.id   AF-A0A412A057-F1
#
_cell.length_a   1.000
_cell.length_b   1.000
_cell.length_c   1.000
_cell.angle_alpha   90.00
_cell.angle_beta   90.00
_cell.angle_gamma   90.00
#
_symmetry.space_group_name_H-M   'P 1'
#
loop_
_entity.id
_entity.type
_entity.pdbx_description
1 polymer ?
#
loop_
_entity_poly.entity_id
_entity_poly.type
_entity_poly.pdbx_seq_one_letter_code
_entity_poly.pdbx_strand_id
1 'polypeptide(L)'
;MTEEQLNDIEKKLLDEIDKPLKLEKEIKELSSKIAQDLLLKQKVRINFNDKDYYIVYKLINNKTIYILAADTVKYKLLNNKYKPYVASAEIMQNVTEYESVRGVIEALLKRMVDIIEPEEIE
;
A
#
# COMPACT_ATOMS: atom_id res chain seq x y z
N MET A 1 2.20 30.67 28.94
CA MET A 1 2.88 29.51 28.30
C MET A 1 4.24 29.37 28.95
N THR A 2 4.59 28.17 29.41
CA THR A 2 5.90 27.84 29.99
C THR A 2 6.82 27.22 28.91
N GLU A 3 8.14 27.24 29.10
CA GLU A 3 9.10 26.59 28.18
C GLU A 3 8.80 25.11 27.94
N GLU A 4 8.34 24.39 28.97
CA GLU A 4 7.93 22.98 28.86
C GLU A 4 6.74 22.80 27.90
N GLN A 5 5.76 23.71 27.93
CA GLN A 5 4.62 23.67 27.00
C GLN A 5 5.04 23.97 25.56
N LEU A 6 6.07 24.81 25.38
CA LEU A 6 6.63 25.15 24.07
C LEU A 6 7.38 23.96 23.47
N ASN A 7 8.20 23.28 24.27
CA ASN A 7 8.90 22.06 23.87
C ASN A 7 7.94 20.91 23.54
N ASP A 8 6.85 20.76 24.30
CA ASP A 8 5.83 19.74 24.02
C ASP A 8 5.06 20.03 22.72
N ILE A 9 4.82 21.30 22.40
CA ILE A 9 4.19 21.71 21.14
C ILE A 9 5.16 21.49 19.97
N GLU A 10 6.42 21.89 20.10
CA GLU A 10 7.44 21.65 19.07
C GLU A 10 7.61 20.17 18.78
N LYS A 11 7.69 19.33 19.81
CA LYS A 11 7.82 17.88 19.65
C LYS A 11 6.60 17.26 18.95
N LYS A 12 5.39 17.70 19.30
CA LYS A 12 4.16 17.26 18.63
C LYS A 12 4.11 17.69 17.16
N LEU A 13 4.53 18.91 16.85
CA LEU A 13 4.61 19.41 15.48
C LEU A 13 5.64 18.65 14.65
N LEU A 14 6.82 18.38 15.21
CA LEU A 14 7.84 17.54 14.56
C LEU A 14 7.34 16.11 14.32
N ASP A 15 6.67 15.51 15.31
CA ASP A 15 6.07 14.18 15.17
C ASP A 15 4.95 14.17 14.11
N GLU A 16 4.23 15.26 13.91
CA GLU A 16 3.22 15.40 12.85
C GLU A 16 3.84 15.55 11.45
N ILE A 17 4.95 16.27 11.33
CA ILE A 17 5.70 16.43 10.07
C ILE A 17 6.38 15.12 9.63
N ASP A 18 6.88 14.34 10.59
CA ASP A 18 7.60 13.09 10.29
C ASP A 18 6.67 11.91 9.95
N LYS A 19 5.39 11.97 10.33
CA LYS A 19 4.43 10.87 10.11
C LYS A 19 4.27 10.48 8.64
N PRO A 20 4.04 11.42 7.69
CA PRO A 20 3.94 11.09 6.26
C PRO A 20 5.21 10.43 5.72
N LEU A 21 6.40 10.94 6.09
CA LEU A 21 7.68 10.40 5.64
C LEU A 21 7.94 8.99 6.18
N LYS A 22 7.58 8.73 7.44
CA LYS A 22 7.66 7.39 8.05
C LYS A 22 6.72 6.42 7.34
N LEU A 23 5.49 6.84 7.05
CA LEU A 23 4.51 6.00 6.37
C LEU A 23 4.93 5.68 4.94
N GLU A 24 5.50 6.66 4.22
CA GLU A 24 5.99 6.44 2.85
C GLU A 24 7.15 5.43 2.81
N LYS A 25 8.07 5.50 3.77
CA LYS A 25 9.14 4.51 3.92
C LYS A 25 8.59 3.12 4.22
N GLU A 26 7.65 3.03 5.16
CA GLU A 26 6.98 1.77 5.50
C GLU A 26 6.30 1.15 4.27
N ILE A 27 5.59 1.98 3.49
CA ILE A 27 4.94 1.54 2.25
C ILE A 27 5.96 1.00 1.23
N LYS A 28 7.10 1.66 1.04
CA LYS A 28 8.16 1.21 0.12
C LYS A 28 8.78 -0.14 0.54
N GLU A 29 9.00 -0.32 1.84
CA GLU A 29 9.53 -1.57 2.39
C GLU A 29 8.52 -2.72 2.28
N LEU A 30 7.26 -2.45 2.67
CA LEU A 30 6.17 -3.42 2.56
C LEU A 30 5.88 -3.80 1.12
N SER A 31 5.86 -2.84 0.18
CA SER A 31 5.56 -3.12 -1.23
C SER A 31 6.58 -4.07 -1.84
N SER A 32 7.86 -3.90 -1.51
CA SER A 32 8.95 -4.77 -1.96
C SER A 32 8.78 -6.20 -1.43
N LYS A 33 8.52 -6.34 -0.14
CA LYS A 33 8.32 -7.66 0.50
C LYS A 33 7.08 -8.37 -0.06
N ILE A 34 5.96 -7.65 -0.18
CA ILE A 34 4.71 -8.19 -0.71
C ILE A 34 4.88 -8.62 -2.15
N ALA A 35 5.54 -7.82 -3.00
CA ALA A 35 5.79 -8.18 -4.38
C ALA A 35 6.59 -9.47 -4.50
N GLN A 36 7.66 -9.62 -3.71
CA GLN A 36 8.46 -10.84 -3.67
C GLN A 36 7.61 -12.06 -3.25
N ASP A 37 6.82 -11.94 -2.18
CA ASP A 37 5.96 -13.03 -1.71
C ASP A 37 4.86 -13.39 -2.72
N LEU A 38 4.29 -12.41 -3.42
CA LEU A 38 3.25 -12.61 -4.42
C LEU A 38 3.76 -13.32 -5.68
N LEU A 39 4.98 -13.03 -6.13
CA LEU A 39 5.58 -13.75 -7.26
C LEU A 39 5.85 -15.22 -6.94
N LEU A 40 6.08 -15.55 -5.66
CA LEU A 40 6.31 -16.93 -5.21
C LEU A 40 5.02 -17.70 -4.93
N LYS A 41 4.02 -17.05 -4.33
CA LYS A 41 2.83 -17.73 -3.75
C LYS A 41 1.50 -17.30 -4.35
N GLN A 42 1.47 -16.26 -5.18
CA GLN A 42 0.27 -15.60 -5.74
C GLN A 42 -0.73 -15.03 -4.73
N LYS A 43 -0.56 -15.33 -3.44
CA LYS A 43 -1.39 -14.84 -2.34
C LYS A 43 -0.54 -14.65 -1.09
N VAL A 44 -0.73 -13.53 -0.41
CA VAL A 44 -0.09 -13.22 0.88
C VAL A 44 -1.10 -12.65 1.87
N ARG A 45 -0.85 -12.85 3.17
CA ARG A 45 -1.57 -12.18 4.25
C ARG A 45 -0.63 -11.14 4.86
N ILE A 46 -1.11 -9.92 5.00
CA ILE A 46 -0.36 -8.84 5.65
C ILE A 46 -1.19 -8.20 6.76
N ASN A 47 -0.50 -7.59 7.71
CA ASN A 47 -1.08 -6.60 8.61
C ASN A 47 -0.59 -5.22 8.15
N PHE A 48 -1.52 -4.30 7.89
CA PHE A 48 -1.22 -2.95 7.44
C PHE A 48 -2.25 -1.99 8.04
N ASN A 49 -1.78 -0.92 8.68
CA ASN A 49 -2.63 0.07 9.36
C ASN A 49 -3.67 -0.59 10.30
N ASP A 50 -3.18 -1.45 11.21
CA ASP A 50 -3.93 -2.23 12.19
C ASP A 50 -5.03 -3.13 11.63
N LYS A 51 -4.95 -3.48 10.34
CA LYS A 51 -5.91 -4.32 9.64
C LYS A 51 -5.23 -5.47 8.93
N ASP A 52 -5.88 -6.63 8.97
CA ASP A 52 -5.42 -7.82 8.26
C ASP A 52 -6.02 -7.87 6.85
N TYR A 53 -5.15 -7.97 5.84
CA TYR A 53 -5.52 -8.09 4.44
C TYR A 53 -5.04 -9.41 3.84
N TYR A 54 -5.87 -9.99 2.97
CA TYR A 54 -5.40 -10.94 1.95
C TYR A 54 -5.13 -10.18 0.65
N ILE A 55 -3.91 -10.31 0.14
CA ILE A 55 -3.54 -9.78 -1.17
C ILE A 55 -3.37 -10.94 -2.14
N VAL A 56 -3.98 -10.83 -3.32
CA VAL A 56 -3.93 -11.83 -4.39
C VAL A 56 -3.38 -11.17 -5.64
N TYR A 57 -2.47 -11.86 -6.31
CA TYR A 57 -1.86 -11.50 -7.57
C TYR A 57 -2.34 -12.43 -8.69
N LYS A 58 -2.64 -11.86 -9.85
CA LYS A 58 -2.89 -12.60 -11.09
C LYS A 58 -2.30 -11.87 -12.29
N LEU A 59 -1.59 -12.61 -13.13
CA LEU A 59 -1.16 -12.15 -14.45
C LEU A 59 -2.22 -12.54 -15.49
N ILE A 60 -2.70 -11.57 -16.26
CA ILE A 60 -3.68 -11.74 -17.32
C ILE A 60 -3.00 -11.50 -18.67
N ASN A 61 -3.19 -12.41 -19.62
CA ASN A 61 -2.64 -12.32 -20.98
C ASN A 61 -1.12 -12.06 -21.04
N ASN A 62 -0.37 -12.49 -20.02
CA ASN A 62 1.06 -12.24 -19.84
C ASN A 62 1.48 -10.76 -19.92
N LYS A 63 0.54 -9.83 -19.71
CA LYS A 63 0.78 -8.39 -19.85
C LYS A 63 0.13 -7.56 -18.76
N THR A 64 -1.00 -7.99 -18.22
CA THR A 64 -1.75 -7.19 -17.26
C THR A 64 -1.63 -7.80 -15.88
N ILE A 65 -1.03 -7.07 -14.96
CA ILE A 65 -1.01 -7.37 -13.53
C ILE A 65 -2.37 -6.98 -12.96
N TYR A 66 -2.97 -7.90 -12.21
CA TYR A 66 -4.19 -7.66 -11.44
C TYR A 66 -3.93 -8.01 -9.98
N ILE A 67 -4.13 -7.04 -9.10
CA ILE A 67 -3.94 -7.19 -7.66
C ILE A 67 -5.22 -6.83 -6.93
N LEU A 68 -5.62 -7.70 -6.00
CA LEU A 68 -6.77 -7.51 -5.14
C LEU A 68 -6.33 -7.58 -3.69
N ALA A 69 -6.77 -6.62 -2.86
CA ALA A 69 -6.57 -6.62 -1.42
C ALA A 69 -7.92 -6.59 -0.67
N ALA A 70 -8.16 -7.63 0.13
CA ALA A 70 -9.39 -7.80 0.88
C ALA A 70 -9.12 -7.74 2.39
N ASP A 71 -9.75 -6.79 3.07
CA ASP A 71 -9.84 -6.76 4.53
C ASP A 71 -10.58 -8.02 5.00
N THR A 72 -9.89 -8.82 5.81
CA THR A 72 -10.38 -10.13 6.24
C THR A 72 -11.62 -10.06 7.11
N VAL A 73 -11.78 -8.98 7.88
CA VAL A 73 -12.93 -8.78 8.77
C VAL A 73 -14.12 -8.32 7.95
N LYS A 74 -13.95 -7.30 7.09
CA LYS A 74 -15.04 -6.81 6.23
C LYS A 74 -15.53 -7.87 5.27
N TYR A 75 -14.63 -8.67 4.70
CA TYR A 75 -15.00 -9.78 3.82
C TYR A 75 -15.90 -10.79 4.55
N LYS A 76 -15.56 -11.16 5.79
CA LYS A 76 -16.38 -12.08 6.60
C LYS A 76 -17.74 -11.49 6.99
N LEU A 77 -17.80 -10.21 7.33
CA LEU A 77 -19.03 -9.57 7.84
C LEU A 77 -20.01 -9.18 6.73
N LEU A 78 -19.51 -8.68 5.61
CA LEU A 78 -20.31 -8.07 4.56
C LEU A 78 -20.49 -9.00 3.34
N ASN A 79 -19.69 -10.06 3.24
CA ASN A 79 -19.74 -11.07 2.17
C ASN A 79 -19.83 -10.39 0.79
N ASN A 80 -20.88 -10.69 0.00
CA ASN A 80 -21.09 -10.15 -1.36
C ASN A 80 -21.28 -8.63 -1.43
N LYS A 81 -21.50 -7.94 -0.30
CA LYS A 81 -21.63 -6.47 -0.26
C LYS A 81 -20.27 -5.77 -0.15
N TYR A 82 -19.21 -6.49 0.24
CA TYR A 82 -17.87 -5.93 0.35
C TYR A 82 -17.21 -5.82 -1.03
N LYS A 83 -16.69 -4.63 -1.34
CA LYS A 83 -15.86 -4.38 -2.51
C LYS A 83 -14.40 -4.27 -2.05
N PRO A 84 -13.53 -5.25 -2.35
CA PRO A 84 -12.12 -5.17 -2.01
C PRO A 84 -11.41 -4.08 -2.82
N TYR A 85 -10.23 -3.68 -2.36
CA TYR A 85 -9.37 -2.79 -3.14
C TYR A 85 -8.79 -3.57 -4.32
N VAL A 86 -8.77 -2.92 -5.48
CA VAL A 86 -8.28 -3.51 -6.72
C VAL A 86 -7.37 -2.49 -7.40
N ALA A 87 -6.25 -2.97 -7.92
CA ALA A 87 -5.38 -2.22 -8.81
C ALA A 87 -4.91 -3.14 -9.95
N SER A 88 -4.70 -2.54 -11.11
CA SER A 88 -4.19 -3.24 -12.28
C SER A 88 -3.27 -2.33 -13.07
N ALA A 89 -2.24 -2.91 -13.68
CA ALA A 89 -1.33 -2.20 -14.57
C ALA A 89 -0.85 -3.13 -15.69
N GLU A 90 -0.44 -2.54 -16.81
CA GLU A 90 0.25 -3.27 -17.87
C GLU A 90 1.76 -3.30 -17.61
N ILE A 91 2.39 -4.43 -17.87
CA ILE A 91 3.85 -4.59 -17.82
C ILE A 91 4.44 -3.91 -19.05
N MET A 92 5.23 -2.87 -18.81
CA MET A 92 5.95 -2.15 -19.86
C MET A 92 7.15 -2.98 -20.35
N GLN A 93 7.56 -2.80 -21.62
CA GLN A 93 8.59 -3.62 -22.26
C GLN A 93 9.99 -3.58 -21.59
N ASN A 94 10.26 -2.57 -20.76
CA ASN A 94 11.57 -2.34 -20.13
C ASN A 94 11.53 -2.48 -18.60
N VAL A 95 10.44 -3.00 -18.04
CA VAL A 95 10.25 -3.11 -16.59
C VAL A 95 10.04 -4.57 -16.23
N THR A 96 10.69 -5.04 -15.17
CA THR A 96 10.51 -6.43 -14.72
C THR A 96 9.10 -6.64 -14.16
N GLU A 97 8.63 -7.89 -14.17
CA GLU A 97 7.37 -8.26 -13.49
C GLU A 97 7.41 -7.86 -12.01
N TYR A 98 8.56 -8.02 -11.35
CA TYR A 98 8.76 -7.61 -9.97
C TYR A 98 8.58 -6.11 -9.75
N GLU A 99 9.24 -5.26 -10.54
CA GLU A 99 9.09 -3.81 -10.43
C GLU A 99 7.66 -3.36 -10.70
N SER A 100 7.01 -4.00 -11.68
CA SER A 100 5.62 -3.74 -12.03
C SER A 100 4.68 -4.12 -10.88
N VAL A 101 4.82 -5.31 -10.30
CA VAL A 101 4.03 -5.77 -9.14
C VAL A 101 4.30 -4.88 -7.93
N ARG A 102 5.56 -4.53 -7.65
CA ARG A 102 5.94 -3.63 -6.55
C ARG A 102 5.27 -2.26 -6.69
N GLY A 103 5.31 -1.67 -7.88
CA GLY A 103 4.68 -0.38 -8.14
C GLY A 103 3.16 -0.42 -7.95
N VAL A 104 2.49 -1.48 -8.44
CA VAL A 104 1.04 -1.66 -8.24
C VAL A 104 0.70 -1.82 -6.76
N ILE A 105 1.48 -2.59 -6.00
CA ILE A 105 1.29 -2.73 -4.55
C ILE A 105 1.50 -1.39 -3.84
N GLU A 106 2.56 -0.66 -4.19
CA GLU A 106 2.85 0.64 -3.58
C GLU A 106 1.69 1.62 -3.78
N ALA A 107 1.19 1.75 -5.00
CA ALA A 107 0.02 2.58 -5.32
C ALA A 107 -1.24 2.10 -4.58
N LEU A 108 -1.44 0.77 -4.47
CA LEU A 108 -2.57 0.19 -3.74
C LEU A 108 -2.50 0.52 -2.24
N LEU A 109 -1.34 0.38 -1.60
CA LEU A 109 -1.13 0.69 -0.20
C LEU A 109 -1.33 2.18 0.08
N LYS A 110 -0.74 3.06 -0.75
CA LYS A 110 -0.94 4.52 -0.72
C LYS A 110 -2.43 4.88 -0.76
N ARG A 111 -3.20 4.26 -1.68
CA ARG A 111 -4.66 4.43 -1.78
C ARG A 111 -5.43 3.93 -0.55
N MET A 112 -4.95 2.91 0.17
CA MET A 112 -5.64 2.42 1.38
C MET A 112 -5.52 3.37 2.58
N VAL A 113 -4.53 4.27 2.56
CA VAL A 113 -4.24 5.25 3.63
C VAL A 113 -4.50 6.69 3.18
N ASP A 114 -5.12 6.89 2.03
CA ASP A 114 -5.42 8.20 1.43
C ASP A 114 -4.20 9.12 1.23
N ILE A 115 -3.00 8.53 1.03
CA ILE A 115 -1.84 9.26 0.53
C ILE A 115 -1.91 9.23 -1.00
N ILE A 116 -2.41 10.29 -1.60
CA ILE A 116 -2.30 10.52 -3.03
C ILE A 116 -1.05 11.39 -3.22
N GLU A 117 0.00 10.85 -3.85
CA GLU A 117 1.07 11.70 -4.37
C GLU A 117 0.42 12.67 -5.37
N PRO A 118 0.58 14.01 -5.22
CA PRO A 118 0.17 14.91 -6.27
C PRO A 118 0.91 14.51 -7.54
N GLU A 119 0.17 14.24 -8.62
CA GLU A 119 0.78 14.08 -9.95
C GLU A 119 1.50 15.39 -10.27
N GLU A 120 2.84 15.35 -10.34
CA GLU A 120 3.60 16.43 -10.93
C GLU A 120 3.25 16.45 -12.42
N ILE A 121 2.47 17.45 -12.82
CA ILE A 121 2.24 17.75 -14.23
C ILE A 121 3.48 18.52 -14.70
N GLU A 122 4.36 17.87 -15.46
CA GLU A 122 5.41 18.53 -16.26
C GLU A 122 4.82 19.21 -17.51
#